data_AF-A0A7Y3PG50-F1
#
_entry.id   AF-A0A7Y3PG50-F1
#
_cell.length_a   1.000
_cell.length_b   1.000
_cell.length_c   1.000
_cell.angle_alpha   90.00
_cell.angle_beta   90.00
_cell.angle_gamma   90.00
#
_symmetry.space_group_name_H-M   'P 1'
#
loop_
_entity.id
_entity.type
_entity.pdbx_description
1 polymer ?
#
loop_
_entity_poly.entity_id
_entity_poly.type
_entity_poly.pdbx_seq_one_letter_code
_entity_poly.pdbx_strand_id
1 'polypeptide(L)'
;MTSVSSASDSGVLYIAVLLAHVVIGFLGFAANLFTLLKADAFVRKPKDRSVSTYFDGRTNLPSRIIALVPVFGILVALLGHQGADFKAAWFQAAVVIWLVLSIGCYLLVWPLEGAIAASLEGRVGASDPLKVRVRRANLFGYVMVVGYGVAFYLMLFKP
;
A
#
# COMPACT_ATOMS: atom_id res chain seq x y z
N MET A 1 -29.67 -15.73 -34.12
CA MET A 1 -29.71 -16.25 -32.73
C MET A 1 -28.30 -16.16 -32.15
N THR A 2 -27.94 -15.05 -31.50
CA THR A 2 -26.68 -14.92 -30.74
C THR A 2 -26.73 -13.64 -29.89
N SER A 3 -27.14 -13.73 -28.61
CA SER A 3 -26.95 -12.63 -27.65
C SER A 3 -27.06 -13.11 -26.19
N VAL A 4 -26.32 -14.16 -25.82
CA VAL A 4 -26.35 -14.69 -24.43
C VAL A 4 -25.00 -14.58 -23.68
N SER A 5 -23.89 -14.09 -24.27
CA SER A 5 -22.59 -14.13 -23.56
C SER A 5 -22.18 -12.86 -22.78
N SER A 6 -22.75 -11.68 -23.03
CA SER A 6 -22.17 -10.42 -22.50
C SER A 6 -22.41 -10.15 -21.00
N ALA A 7 -23.48 -10.69 -20.43
CA ALA A 7 -23.81 -10.49 -19.01
C ALA A 7 -22.96 -11.37 -18.07
N SER A 8 -22.46 -12.51 -18.56
CA SER A 8 -21.57 -13.42 -17.82
C SER A 8 -20.15 -12.86 -17.73
N ASP A 9 -19.63 -12.39 -18.87
CA ASP A 9 -18.21 -12.07 -19.01
C ASP A 9 -17.83 -10.78 -18.28
N SER A 10 -18.75 -9.81 -18.21
CA SER A 10 -18.59 -8.57 -17.44
C SER A 10 -18.54 -8.82 -15.93
N GLY A 11 -19.36 -9.75 -15.42
CA GLY A 11 -19.33 -10.16 -14.01
C GLY A 11 -18.03 -10.88 -13.63
N VAL A 12 -17.54 -11.78 -14.49
CA VAL A 12 -16.26 -12.47 -14.29
C VAL A 12 -15.09 -11.48 -14.31
N LEU A 13 -15.08 -10.56 -15.27
CA LEU A 13 -14.03 -9.54 -15.36
C LEU A 13 -14.03 -8.62 -14.12
N TYR A 14 -15.21 -8.19 -13.66
CA TYR A 14 -15.35 -7.41 -12.43
C TYR A 14 -14.75 -8.14 -11.22
N ILE A 15 -15.10 -9.42 -11.02
CA ILE A 15 -14.58 -10.24 -9.92
C ILE A 15 -13.06 -10.38 -10.02
N ALA A 16 -12.53 -10.67 -11.21
CA ALA A 16 -11.09 -10.82 -11.43
C ALA A 16 -10.32 -9.53 -11.08
N VAL A 17 -10.81 -8.37 -11.55
CA VAL A 17 -10.20 -7.06 -11.26
C VAL A 17 -10.31 -6.71 -9.77
N LEU A 18 -11.44 -7.01 -9.12
CA LEU A 18 -11.62 -6.82 -7.69
C LEU A 18 -10.66 -7.69 -6.87
N LEU A 19 -10.51 -8.97 -7.20
CA LEU A 19 -9.55 -9.86 -6.54
C LEU A 19 -8.12 -9.36 -6.73
N ALA A 20 -7.76 -8.96 -7.95
CA ALA A 20 -6.45 -8.38 -8.22
C ALA A 20 -6.22 -7.11 -7.39
N HIS A 21 -7.19 -6.21 -7.28
CA HIS A 21 -7.12 -5.00 -6.45
C HIS A 21 -6.84 -5.33 -4.99
N VAL A 22 -7.57 -6.29 -4.41
CA VAL A 22 -7.40 -6.71 -3.02
C VAL A 22 -6.02 -7.33 -2.79
N VAL A 23 -5.57 -8.22 -3.67
CA VAL A 23 -4.26 -8.88 -3.58
C VAL A 23 -3.13 -7.85 -3.70
N ILE A 24 -3.22 -6.94 -4.67
CA ILE A 24 -2.26 -5.85 -4.86
C ILE A 24 -2.19 -4.97 -3.61
N GLY A 25 -3.35 -4.61 -3.04
CA GLY A 25 -3.43 -3.84 -1.81
C GLY A 25 -2.75 -4.56 -0.65
N PHE A 26 -3.10 -5.82 -0.43
CA PHE A 26 -2.53 -6.63 0.65
C PHE A 26 -1.01 -6.74 0.54
N LEU A 27 -0.50 -7.17 -0.62
CA LEU A 27 0.94 -7.33 -0.86
C LEU A 27 1.68 -6.00 -0.79
N GLY A 28 1.11 -4.94 -1.38
CA GLY A 28 1.69 -3.61 -1.37
C GLY A 28 1.81 -3.03 0.04
N PHE A 29 0.74 -3.10 0.85
CA PHE A 29 0.77 -2.58 2.22
C PHE A 29 1.67 -3.43 3.12
N ALA A 30 1.66 -4.75 2.97
CA ALA A 30 2.58 -5.63 3.70
C ALA A 30 4.05 -5.33 3.36
N ALA A 31 4.39 -5.10 2.09
CA ALA A 31 5.74 -4.73 1.68
C ALA A 31 6.17 -3.39 2.28
N ASN A 32 5.30 -2.36 2.26
CA ASN A 32 5.59 -1.06 2.88
C ASN A 32 5.72 -1.16 4.41
N LEU A 33 4.92 -2.00 5.07
CA LEU A 33 5.06 -2.26 6.51
C LEU A 33 6.41 -2.91 6.81
N PHE A 34 6.83 -3.88 5.99
CA PHE A 34 8.13 -4.52 6.13
C PHE A 34 9.28 -3.52 5.94
N THR A 35 9.18 -2.59 4.97
CA THR A 35 10.12 -1.48 4.81
C THR A 35 10.25 -0.67 6.09
N LEU A 36 9.13 -0.30 6.72
CA LEU A 36 9.10 0.47 7.96
C LEU A 36 9.76 -0.27 9.14
N LEU A 37 9.48 -1.57 9.28
CA LEU A 37 10.13 -2.41 10.29
C LEU A 37 11.66 -2.48 10.07
N LYS A 38 12.11 -2.58 8.82
CA LYS A 38 13.55 -2.53 8.48
C LYS A 38 14.16 -1.17 8.74
N ALA A 39 13.42 -0.09 8.51
CA ALA A 39 13.87 1.26 8.83
C ALA A 39 13.99 1.48 10.35
N ASP A 40 13.08 0.93 11.16
CA ASP A 40 13.21 0.94 12.61
C ASP A 40 14.45 0.14 13.07
N ALA A 41 14.68 -1.02 12.46
CA ALA A 41 15.87 -1.82 12.71
C ALA A 41 17.16 -1.08 12.35
N PHE A 42 17.18 -0.31 11.26
CA PHE A 42 18.31 0.56 10.90
C PHE A 42 18.63 1.59 11.99
N VAL A 43 17.61 2.24 12.57
CA VAL A 43 17.80 3.22 13.65
C VAL A 43 18.40 2.58 14.90
N ARG A 44 18.00 1.34 15.23
CA ARG A 44 18.47 0.62 16.42
C ARG A 44 19.84 -0.03 16.21
N LYS A 45 20.07 -0.60 15.03
CA LYS A 45 21.23 -1.44 14.68
C LYS A 45 21.68 -1.15 13.23
N PRO A 46 22.30 0.02 12.97
CA PRO A 46 22.64 0.45 11.60
C PRO A 46 23.69 -0.44 10.91
N LYS A 47 24.45 -1.23 11.67
CA LYS A 47 25.45 -2.17 11.15
C LYS A 47 24.92 -3.58 10.90
N ASP A 48 23.62 -3.82 11.08
CA ASP A 48 23.02 -5.13 10.84
C ASP A 48 23.03 -5.47 9.35
N ARG A 49 23.62 -6.62 9.00
CA ARG A 49 23.72 -7.10 7.61
C ARG A 49 22.35 -7.24 6.96
N SER A 50 21.32 -7.63 7.72
CA SER A 50 19.96 -7.76 7.19
C SER A 50 19.40 -6.42 6.70
N VAL A 51 19.76 -5.32 7.37
CA VAL A 51 19.34 -3.97 7.00
C VAL A 51 20.11 -3.49 5.78
N SER A 52 21.43 -3.68 5.75
CA SER A 52 22.25 -3.28 4.60
C SER A 52 21.90 -4.04 3.32
N THR A 53 21.51 -5.32 3.43
CA THR A 53 21.06 -6.10 2.27
C THR A 53 19.67 -5.66 1.79
N TYR A 54 18.81 -5.18 2.69
CA TYR A 54 17.48 -4.73 2.31
C TYR A 54 17.49 -3.36 1.62
N PHE A 55 18.34 -2.45 2.08
CA PHE A 55 18.51 -1.10 1.53
C PHE A 55 19.80 -0.98 0.69
N ASP A 56 20.12 -2.02 -0.08
CA ASP A 56 21.35 -2.15 -0.88
C ASP A 56 21.44 -1.19 -2.08
N GLY A 57 20.61 -0.14 -2.11
CA GLY A 57 20.49 0.82 -3.20
C GLY A 57 19.57 0.37 -4.34
N ARG A 58 19.03 -0.86 -4.32
CA ARG A 58 18.06 -1.31 -5.33
C ARG A 58 16.66 -0.84 -4.95
N THR A 59 15.88 -0.43 -5.95
CA THR A 59 14.47 -0.10 -5.75
C THR A 59 13.72 -1.32 -5.23
N ASN A 60 13.07 -1.15 -4.08
CA ASN A 60 12.21 -2.17 -3.47
C ASN A 60 10.93 -2.34 -4.29
N LEU A 61 11.01 -3.12 -5.36
CA LEU A 61 9.90 -3.33 -6.29
C LEU A 61 8.60 -3.81 -5.60
N PRO A 62 8.65 -4.70 -4.59
CA PRO A 62 7.46 -5.07 -3.83
C PRO A 62 6.73 -3.89 -3.18
N SER A 63 7.43 -2.90 -2.62
CA SER A 63 6.79 -1.74 -1.99
C SER A 63 6.13 -0.80 -3.02
N ARG A 64 6.57 -0.85 -4.28
CA ARG A 64 6.02 -0.06 -5.39
C ARG A 64 4.74 -0.62 -5.98
N ILE A 65 4.43 -1.92 -5.75
CA ILE A 65 3.18 -2.54 -6.22
C ILE A 65 1.94 -1.80 -5.68
N ILE A 66 2.04 -1.13 -4.52
CA ILE A 66 0.96 -0.31 -3.97
C ILE A 66 0.50 0.81 -4.93
N ALA A 67 1.34 1.26 -5.87
CA ALA A 67 0.95 2.24 -6.89
C ALA A 67 -0.12 1.71 -7.85
N LEU A 68 -0.28 0.39 -7.95
CA LEU A 68 -1.35 -0.23 -8.74
C LEU A 68 -2.70 -0.21 -8.02
N VAL A 69 -2.73 -0.02 -6.70
CA VAL A 69 -3.98 0.08 -5.93
C VAL A 69 -4.94 1.11 -6.51
N PRO A 70 -4.57 2.40 -6.69
CA PRO A 70 -5.48 3.39 -7.26
C PRO A 70 -5.91 3.03 -8.70
N VAL A 71 -5.01 2.46 -9.51
CA VAL A 71 -5.31 2.04 -10.90
C VAL A 71 -6.40 0.97 -10.90
N PHE A 72 -6.20 -0.10 -10.14
CA PHE A 72 -7.19 -1.17 -10.04
C PHE A 72 -8.46 -0.71 -9.34
N GLY A 73 -8.38 0.21 -8.38
CA GLY A 73 -9.55 0.79 -7.73
C GLY A 73 -10.43 1.58 -8.71
N ILE A 74 -9.81 2.37 -9.60
CA ILE A 74 -10.53 3.03 -10.70
C ILE A 74 -11.16 2.01 -11.65
N LEU A 75 -10.45 0.94 -12.00
CA LEU A 75 -11.00 -0.12 -12.86
C LEU A 75 -12.20 -0.83 -12.22
N VAL A 76 -12.11 -1.18 -10.92
CA VAL A 76 -13.25 -1.71 -10.14
C VAL A 76 -14.42 -0.72 -10.20
N ALA A 77 -14.15 0.58 -10.07
CA ALA A 77 -15.18 1.60 -10.15
C ALA A 77 -15.85 1.72 -11.51
N LEU A 78 -15.07 1.69 -12.59
CA LEU A 78 -15.59 1.75 -13.94
C LEU A 78 -16.39 0.49 -14.30
N LEU A 79 -15.99 -0.68 -13.81
CA LEU A 79 -16.71 -1.94 -14.06
C LEU A 79 -17.93 -2.10 -13.15
N GLY A 80 -17.90 -1.54 -11.94
CA GLY A 80 -18.95 -1.68 -10.92
C GLY A 80 -19.96 -0.53 -10.84
N HIS A 81 -19.82 0.54 -11.64
CA HIS A 81 -20.58 1.80 -11.52
C HIS A 81 -22.12 1.67 -11.54
N GLN A 82 -22.66 0.52 -11.95
CA GLN A 82 -24.10 0.26 -11.97
C GLN A 82 -24.64 -0.34 -10.66
N GLY A 83 -23.77 -0.68 -9.70
CA GLY A 83 -24.16 -1.22 -8.40
C GLY A 83 -24.67 -0.14 -7.43
N ALA A 84 -25.77 -0.42 -6.71
CA ALA A 84 -26.32 0.48 -5.69
C ALA A 84 -25.30 0.88 -4.60
N ASP A 85 -24.33 0.00 -4.33
CA ASP A 85 -23.27 0.17 -3.33
C ASP A 85 -22.31 1.34 -3.64
N PHE A 86 -22.20 1.79 -4.90
CA PHE A 86 -21.26 2.86 -5.28
C PHE A 86 -21.56 4.21 -4.62
N LYS A 87 -22.84 4.47 -4.31
CA LYS A 87 -23.28 5.69 -3.63
C LYS A 87 -23.29 5.54 -2.12
N ALA A 88 -23.03 4.34 -1.59
CA ALA A 88 -23.10 4.10 -0.17
C ALA A 88 -21.94 4.79 0.56
N ALA A 89 -22.25 5.38 1.72
CA ALA A 89 -21.27 6.14 2.50
C ALA A 89 -20.09 5.26 2.96
N TRP A 90 -20.34 4.00 3.32
CA TRP A 90 -19.29 3.05 3.71
C TRP A 90 -18.30 2.77 2.58
N PHE A 91 -18.79 2.70 1.33
CA PHE A 91 -17.96 2.45 0.15
C PHE A 91 -17.05 3.64 -0.12
N GLN A 92 -17.62 4.85 -0.10
CA GLN A 92 -16.87 6.10 -0.26
C GLN A 92 -15.81 6.27 0.83
N ALA A 93 -16.15 5.97 2.09
CA ALA A 93 -15.20 6.01 3.19
C ALA A 93 -14.04 5.03 3.00
N ALA A 94 -14.32 3.78 2.60
CA ALA A 94 -13.29 2.78 2.35
C ALA A 94 -12.33 3.19 1.21
N VAL A 95 -12.86 3.74 0.12
CA VAL A 95 -12.07 4.28 -1.01
C VAL A 95 -11.16 5.41 -0.54
N VAL A 96 -11.69 6.38 0.21
CA VAL A 96 -10.90 7.51 0.73
C VAL A 96 -9.79 7.02 1.64
N ILE A 97 -10.07 6.07 2.53
CA ILE A 97 -9.05 5.48 3.42
C ILE A 97 -7.93 4.86 2.58
N TRP A 98 -8.27 4.01 1.61
CA TRP A 98 -7.26 3.37 0.74
C TRP A 98 -6.41 4.37 -0.03
N LEU A 99 -7.03 5.43 -0.56
CA LEU A 99 -6.32 6.48 -1.27
C LEU A 99 -5.34 7.23 -0.36
N VAL A 100 -5.78 7.65 0.83
CA VAL A 100 -4.94 8.34 1.82
C VAL A 100 -3.75 7.48 2.24
N LEU A 101 -3.98 6.19 2.50
CA LEU A 101 -2.91 5.27 2.85
C LEU A 101 -1.91 5.09 1.69
N SER A 102 -2.41 4.96 0.45
CA SER A 102 -1.54 4.80 -0.72
C SER A 102 -0.66 6.03 -0.95
N ILE A 103 -1.23 7.22 -0.80
CA ILE A 103 -0.49 8.51 -0.86
C ILE A 103 0.52 8.59 0.29
N GLY A 104 0.15 8.16 1.50
CA GLY A 104 1.06 8.13 2.64
C GLY A 104 2.29 7.27 2.39
N CYS A 105 2.15 6.11 1.73
CA CYS A 105 3.31 5.29 1.33
C CYS A 105 4.26 6.06 0.40
N TYR A 106 3.71 6.74 -0.61
CA TYR A 106 4.48 7.56 -1.55
C TYR A 106 5.24 8.69 -0.87
N LEU A 107 4.60 9.37 0.09
CA LEU A 107 5.16 10.56 0.73
C LEU A 107 6.07 10.26 1.93
N LEU A 108 5.85 9.14 2.63
CA LEU A 108 6.52 8.85 3.91
C LEU A 108 7.47 7.66 3.82
N VAL A 109 7.11 6.60 3.10
CA VAL A 109 7.88 5.35 3.08
C VAL A 109 8.96 5.40 2.00
N TRP A 110 8.61 5.82 0.79
CA TRP A 110 9.53 5.76 -0.34
C TRP A 110 10.72 6.73 -0.22
N PRO A 111 10.55 7.99 0.25
CA PRO A 111 11.69 8.88 0.48
C PRO A 111 12.61 8.37 1.58
N LEU A 112 12.08 7.57 2.52
CA LEU A 112 12.84 6.95 3.59
C LEU A 112 13.81 5.89 3.06
N GLU A 113 13.38 5.08 2.08
CA GLU A 113 14.23 4.06 1.45
C GLU A 113 15.50 4.69 0.87
N GLY A 114 15.35 5.78 0.11
CA GLY A 114 16.48 6.51 -0.48
C GLY A 114 17.38 7.16 0.58
N ALA A 115 16.80 7.74 1.63
CA ALA A 115 17.57 8.37 2.71
C ALA A 115 18.40 7.35 3.53
N ILE A 116 17.86 6.14 3.74
CA ILE A 116 18.57 5.06 4.43
C ILE A 116 19.67 4.48 3.54
N ALA A 117 19.38 4.23 2.26
CA ALA A 117 20.38 3.76 1.30
C ALA A 117 21.59 4.71 1.22
N ALA A 118 21.35 6.02 1.08
CA ALA A 118 22.41 7.03 1.06
C ALA A 118 23.22 7.07 2.38
N SER A 119 22.57 6.85 3.53
CA SER A 119 23.27 6.78 4.82
C SER A 119 24.19 5.55 4.90
N LEU A 120 23.72 4.41 4.39
CA LEU A 120 24.50 3.17 4.34
C LEU A 120 25.69 3.25 3.37
N GLU A 121 25.51 3.87 2.19
CA GLU A 121 26.59 4.11 1.22
C GLU A 121 27.70 4.96 1.82
N GLY A 122 27.35 6.04 2.53
CA GLY A 122 28.30 6.87 3.26
C GLY A 122 28.91 6.19 4.50
N ARG A 123 28.48 4.96 4.84
CA ARG A 123 28.80 4.24 6.07
C ARG A 123 28.52 5.06 7.34
N VAL A 124 27.53 5.95 7.25
CA VAL A 124 27.11 6.82 8.34
C VAL A 124 25.92 6.16 9.06
N GLY A 125 25.92 6.22 10.39
CA GLY A 125 24.75 5.79 11.17
C GLY A 125 23.53 6.68 10.92
N ALA A 126 22.39 6.35 11.53
CA ALA A 126 21.20 7.18 11.44
C ALA A 126 21.44 8.56 12.09
N SER A 127 21.40 9.62 11.28
CA SER A 127 21.39 11.01 11.79
C SER A 127 20.09 11.30 12.54
N ASP A 128 20.09 12.26 13.46
CA ASP A 128 18.89 12.61 14.23
C ASP A 128 17.69 13.03 13.35
N PRO A 129 17.89 13.82 12.27
CA PRO A 129 16.80 14.10 11.33
C PRO A 129 16.21 12.83 10.70
N LEU A 130 17.05 11.83 10.38
CA LEU A 130 16.60 10.57 9.80
C LEU A 130 15.83 9.73 10.84
N LYS A 131 16.29 9.69 12.11
CA LYS A 131 15.55 9.02 13.19
C LYS A 131 14.14 9.58 13.36
N VAL A 132 13.97 10.91 13.28
CA VAL A 132 12.66 11.57 13.37
C VAL A 132 11.78 11.16 12.18
N ARG A 133 12.33 11.13 10.96
CA ARG A 133 11.60 10.67 9.76
C ARG A 133 11.15 9.21 9.90
N VAL A 134 12.03 8.32 10.36
CA VAL A 134 11.71 6.91 10.62
C VAL A 134 10.58 6.78 11.65
N ARG A 135 10.64 7.52 12.76
CA ARG A 135 9.56 7.50 13.78
C ARG A 135 8.21 7.94 13.22
N ARG A 136 8.18 9.02 12.42
CA ARG A 136 6.96 9.50 11.77
C ARG A 136 6.40 8.47 10.78
N ALA A 137 7.28 7.87 9.98
CA ALA A 137 6.91 6.84 9.02
C ALA A 137 6.40 5.56 9.73
N ASN A 138 6.99 5.18 10.86
CA ASN A 138 6.50 4.08 11.70
C ASN A 138 5.13 4.36 12.32
N LEU A 139 4.89 5.59 12.80
CA LEU A 139 3.56 5.99 13.26
C LEU A 139 2.52 5.83 12.14
N PHE A 140 2.88 6.27 10.94
CA PHE A 140 2.06 6.04 9.75
C PHE A 140 1.85 4.54 9.47
N GLY A 141 2.85 3.68 9.68
CA GLY A 141 2.72 2.23 9.56
C GLY A 141 1.59 1.64 10.41
N TYR A 142 1.42 2.13 11.65
CA TYR A 142 0.28 1.71 12.50
C TYR A 142 -1.06 2.20 11.94
N VAL A 143 -1.12 3.46 11.50
CA VAL A 143 -2.31 4.03 10.85
C VAL A 143 -2.67 3.25 9.59
N MET A 144 -1.67 2.82 8.83
CA MET A 144 -1.84 2.02 7.62
C MET A 144 -2.43 0.65 7.91
N VAL A 145 -1.94 -0.06 8.92
CA VAL A 145 -2.50 -1.37 9.32
C VAL A 145 -3.94 -1.23 9.80
N VAL A 146 -4.22 -0.28 10.69
CA VAL A 146 -5.56 -0.06 11.23
C VAL A 146 -6.51 0.40 10.13
N GLY A 147 -6.11 1.39 9.33
CA GLY A 147 -6.92 1.94 8.26
C GLY A 147 -7.22 0.90 7.17
N TYR A 148 -6.24 0.07 6.80
CA TYR A 148 -6.47 -1.04 5.86
C TYR A 148 -7.51 -2.01 6.42
N GLY A 149 -7.39 -2.39 7.71
CA GLY A 149 -8.37 -3.26 8.37
C GLY A 149 -9.77 -2.66 8.42
N VAL A 150 -9.90 -1.37 8.73
CA VAL A 150 -11.19 -0.66 8.73
C VAL A 150 -11.80 -0.63 7.33
N ALA A 151 -11.03 -0.24 6.31
CA ALA A 151 -11.54 -0.20 4.94
C ALA A 151 -11.94 -1.59 4.42
N PHE A 152 -11.17 -2.62 4.76
CA PHE A 152 -11.50 -4.01 4.44
C PHE A 152 -12.79 -4.46 5.14
N TYR A 153 -12.95 -4.13 6.42
CA TYR A 153 -14.19 -4.38 7.17
C TYR A 153 -15.40 -3.69 6.52
N LEU A 154 -15.30 -2.40 6.20
CA LEU A 154 -16.38 -1.65 5.56
C LEU A 154 -16.81 -2.29 4.23
N MET A 155 -15.84 -2.74 3.42
CA MET A 155 -16.11 -3.40 2.14
C MET A 155 -16.78 -4.77 2.28
N LEU A 156 -16.45 -5.53 3.33
CA LEU A 156 -17.00 -6.88 3.54
C LEU A 156 -18.38 -6.87 4.20
N PHE A 157 -18.57 -6.03 5.22
CA PHE A 157 -19.77 -6.08 6.07
C PHE A 157 -20.85 -5.10 5.64
N LYS A 158 -20.52 -4.11 4.78
CA LYS A 158 -21.47 -3.18 4.14
C LYS A 158 -22.56 -2.65 5.11
N PRO A 159 -22.15 -2.04 6.24
CA PRO A 159 -23.09 -1.58 7.28
C PRO A 159 -24.03 -0.47 6.78
#